data_AF-A0A4Q1W2Q2-F1
#
_entry.id   AF-A0A4Q1W2Q2-F1
#
_cell.length_a   1.000
_cell.length_b   1.000
_cell.length_c   1.000
_cell.angle_alpha   90.00
_cell.angle_beta   90.00
_cell.angle_gamma   90.00
#
_symmetry.space_group_name_H-M   'P 1'
#
loop_
_entity.id
_entity.type
_entity.pdbx_description
1 polymer ?
#
loop_
_entity_poly.entity_id
_entity_poly.type
_entity_poly.pdbx_seq_one_letter_code
_entity_poly.pdbx_strand_id
1 'polypeptide(L)'
;MSQSFKFGLLVFPRITQLDMTGPLQVFSSLPGAEVHLIWKRIEPVPSDTVLAIMPTTTVVDCPQLDVICVPGGYGTDDLLSDDEILGFLRRQAEKARFVTSVCTGSIVLAAAGLLKDYRAATHWSAVDALPMLGATISRERVCIDRNRITGGGVTAGIDLGLTVVSELVDRRAAEAIQLRLEYNPAPPFNAGSPETAPPEVVDLLLNRMKVPRQHRLALVGEAAARLR
;
A
#
# COMPACT_ATOMS: atom_id res chain seq x y z
N MET A 1 17.85 18.37 -18.11
CA MET A 1 17.24 17.03 -18.02
C MET A 1 16.33 17.07 -16.81
N SER A 2 15.05 16.71 -16.93
CA SER A 2 14.18 16.58 -15.76
C SER A 2 14.75 15.53 -14.82
N GLN A 3 14.66 15.75 -13.52
CA GLN A 3 15.05 14.77 -12.51
C GLN A 3 14.26 13.48 -12.72
N SER A 4 14.94 12.33 -12.86
CA SER A 4 14.30 11.01 -12.93
C SER A 4 14.07 10.49 -11.50
N PHE A 5 12.87 9.98 -11.22
CA PHE A 5 12.53 9.36 -9.94
C PHE A 5 12.20 7.89 -10.13
N LYS A 6 12.69 7.04 -9.23
CA LYS A 6 12.48 5.59 -9.23
C LYS A 6 11.39 5.20 -8.25
N PHE A 7 10.31 4.67 -8.76
CA PHE A 7 9.19 4.12 -7.99
C PHE A 7 9.24 2.60 -8.04
N GLY A 8 8.98 1.96 -6.91
CA GLY A 8 8.83 0.51 -6.85
C GLY A 8 7.56 0.11 -6.15
N LEU A 9 6.81 -0.82 -6.73
CA LEU A 9 5.60 -1.38 -6.15
C LEU A 9 5.77 -2.89 -5.99
N LEU A 10 5.53 -3.41 -4.80
CA LEU A 10 5.51 -4.87 -4.61
C LEU A 10 4.33 -5.49 -5.37
N VAL A 11 4.57 -6.66 -5.95
CA VAL A 11 3.56 -7.52 -6.57
C VAL A 11 3.68 -8.89 -5.95
N PHE A 12 2.60 -9.45 -5.40
CA PHE A 12 2.63 -10.73 -4.69
C PHE A 12 1.35 -11.55 -4.94
N PRO A 13 1.36 -12.89 -4.76
CA PRO A 13 0.17 -13.71 -4.95
C PRO A 13 -1.00 -13.23 -4.10
N ARG A 14 -2.21 -13.20 -4.66
CA ARG A 14 -3.43 -12.72 -3.97
C ARG A 14 -3.35 -11.24 -3.53
N ILE A 15 -2.53 -10.44 -4.21
CA ILE A 15 -2.57 -8.98 -4.16
C ILE A 15 -3.94 -8.48 -4.64
N THR A 16 -4.48 -7.46 -3.97
CA THR A 16 -5.60 -6.70 -4.53
C THR A 16 -5.02 -5.77 -5.59
N GLN A 17 -5.17 -6.14 -6.87
CA GLN A 17 -4.43 -5.48 -7.94
C GLN A 17 -4.65 -3.96 -7.98
N LEU A 18 -5.82 -3.47 -7.58
CA LEU A 18 -6.17 -2.05 -7.62
C LEU A 18 -5.35 -1.21 -6.62
N ASP A 19 -4.92 -1.82 -5.52
CA ASP A 19 -4.03 -1.19 -4.53
C ASP A 19 -2.65 -0.87 -5.14
N MET A 20 -2.26 -1.60 -6.19
CA MET A 20 -1.03 -1.40 -6.95
C MET A 20 -1.27 -0.56 -8.20
N THR A 21 -2.27 -0.90 -9.01
CA THR A 21 -2.51 -0.24 -10.30
C THR A 21 -2.96 1.21 -10.15
N GLY A 22 -3.64 1.57 -9.05
CA GLY A 22 -3.97 2.95 -8.72
C GLY A 22 -2.74 3.86 -8.59
N PRO A 23 -1.84 3.62 -7.61
CA PRO A 23 -0.59 4.36 -7.50
C PRO A 23 0.31 4.22 -8.74
N LEU A 24 0.38 3.02 -9.34
CA LEU A 24 1.15 2.77 -10.57
C LEU A 24 0.76 3.76 -11.69
N GLN A 25 -0.54 3.95 -11.92
CA GLN A 25 -1.02 4.87 -12.97
C GLN A 25 -0.60 6.32 -12.70
N VAL A 26 -0.61 6.75 -11.43
CA VAL A 26 -0.17 8.08 -11.04
C VAL A 26 1.34 8.24 -11.22
N PHE A 27 2.14 7.30 -10.70
CA PHE A 27 3.61 7.34 -10.79
C PHE A 27 4.10 7.27 -12.25
N SER A 28 3.48 6.43 -13.07
CA SER A 28 3.81 6.30 -14.50
C SER A 28 3.43 7.53 -15.32
N SER A 29 2.57 8.40 -14.78
CA SER A 29 2.17 9.66 -15.43
C SER A 29 3.15 10.81 -15.17
N LEU A 30 4.08 10.65 -14.23
CA LEU A 30 5.12 11.64 -13.94
C LEU A 30 6.24 11.60 -15.02
N PRO A 31 6.54 12.73 -15.69
CA PRO A 31 7.56 12.74 -16.75
C PRO A 31 8.95 12.31 -16.26
N GLY A 32 9.53 11.33 -16.95
CA GLY A 32 10.85 10.79 -16.63
C GLY A 32 10.88 9.82 -15.45
N ALA A 33 9.73 9.42 -14.89
CA ALA A 33 9.69 8.40 -13.85
C ALA A 33 10.08 7.02 -14.38
N GLU A 34 10.87 6.31 -13.59
CA GLU A 34 11.18 4.88 -13.76
C GLU A 34 10.32 4.10 -12.76
N VAL A 35 9.49 3.17 -13.24
CA VAL A 35 8.56 2.42 -12.38
C VAL A 35 8.83 0.93 -12.45
N HIS A 36 9.01 0.32 -11.28
CA HIS A 36 9.33 -1.10 -11.13
C HIS A 36 8.18 -1.85 -10.44
N LEU A 37 7.79 -2.99 -11.02
CA LEU A 37 6.96 -3.99 -10.37
C LEU A 37 7.88 -5.06 -9.81
N ILE A 38 7.89 -5.23 -8.50
CA ILE A 38 8.94 -5.96 -7.79
C ILE A 38 8.35 -7.22 -7.18
N TRP A 39 8.96 -8.36 -7.49
CA TRP A 39 8.65 -9.62 -6.83
C TRP A 39 9.89 -10.50 -6.65
N LYS A 40 9.74 -11.73 -6.16
CA LYS A 40 10.84 -12.69 -6.01
C LYS A 40 11.35 -13.23 -7.35
N ARG A 41 10.47 -13.27 -8.35
CA ARG A 41 10.74 -13.80 -9.69
C ARG A 41 9.94 -13.02 -10.72
N ILE A 42 10.28 -13.16 -12.00
CA ILE A 42 9.64 -12.44 -13.10
C ILE A 42 8.43 -13.17 -13.70
N GLU A 43 8.09 -14.39 -13.28
CA GLU A 43 6.91 -15.06 -13.82
C GLU A 43 5.62 -14.35 -13.38
N PRO A 44 4.51 -14.50 -14.15
CA PRO A 44 3.23 -13.91 -13.80
C PRO A 44 2.78 -14.28 -12.39
N VAL A 45 2.38 -13.25 -11.63
CA VAL A 45 1.88 -13.36 -10.27
C VAL A 45 0.36 -13.22 -10.28
N PRO A 46 -0.40 -14.23 -9.84
CA PRO A 46 -1.86 -14.14 -9.80
C PRO A 46 -2.34 -13.17 -8.72
N SER A 47 -3.23 -12.24 -9.08
CA SER A 47 -3.93 -11.37 -8.12
C SER A 47 -5.07 -12.11 -7.40
N ASP A 48 -5.82 -11.41 -6.57
CA ASP A 48 -7.08 -11.90 -5.99
C ASP A 48 -8.27 -11.88 -6.98
N THR A 49 -8.01 -11.51 -8.23
CA THR A 49 -8.97 -11.52 -9.35
C THR A 49 -8.42 -12.36 -10.52
N VAL A 50 -9.09 -12.31 -11.67
CA VAL A 50 -8.66 -12.98 -12.92
C VAL A 50 -7.37 -12.40 -13.51
N LEU A 51 -6.88 -11.25 -13.02
CA LEU A 51 -5.66 -10.61 -13.52
C LEU A 51 -4.41 -11.31 -12.98
N ALA A 52 -3.45 -11.60 -13.86
CA ALA A 52 -2.08 -11.91 -13.50
C ALA A 52 -1.18 -10.72 -13.85
N ILE A 53 -0.22 -10.42 -12.98
CA ILE A 53 0.68 -9.27 -13.10
C ILE A 53 2.08 -9.76 -13.40
N MET A 54 2.76 -9.14 -14.36
CA MET A 54 4.15 -9.46 -14.70
C MET A 54 5.11 -8.53 -13.92
N PRO A 55 5.92 -9.04 -12.99
CA PRO A 55 6.99 -8.25 -12.36
C PRO A 55 8.01 -7.79 -13.40
N THR A 56 8.58 -6.60 -13.23
CA THR A 56 9.61 -6.04 -14.12
C THR A 56 11.02 -6.18 -13.56
N THR A 57 11.16 -6.49 -12.27
CA THR A 57 12.44 -6.75 -11.61
C THR A 57 12.24 -7.68 -10.41
N THR A 58 13.34 -8.25 -9.91
CA THR A 58 13.33 -9.09 -8.72
C THR A 58 13.71 -8.28 -7.46
N VAL A 59 13.44 -8.79 -6.26
CA VAL A 59 13.92 -8.17 -5.01
C VAL A 59 15.45 -8.14 -4.89
N VAL A 60 16.16 -8.95 -5.69
CA VAL A 60 17.63 -8.99 -5.75
C VAL A 60 18.16 -7.94 -6.72
N ASP A 61 17.52 -7.81 -7.88
CA ASP A 61 17.98 -6.93 -8.97
C ASP A 61 17.39 -5.52 -8.92
N CYS A 62 16.42 -5.28 -8.03
CA CYS A 62 15.76 -3.99 -7.90
C CYS A 62 16.77 -2.90 -7.48
N PRO A 63 16.84 -1.78 -8.22
CA PRO A 63 17.71 -0.67 -7.85
C PRO A 63 17.25 0.00 -6.54
N GLN A 64 18.08 0.88 -5.99
CA GLN A 64 17.62 1.77 -4.92
C GLN A 64 16.48 2.67 -5.44
N LEU A 65 15.37 2.68 -4.72
CA LEU A 65 14.17 3.44 -5.06
C LEU A 65 14.15 4.79 -4.34
N ASP A 66 13.52 5.78 -4.97
CA ASP A 66 13.12 7.03 -4.32
C ASP A 66 11.83 6.83 -3.52
N VAL A 67 10.89 6.04 -4.07
CA VAL A 67 9.61 5.73 -3.43
C VAL A 67 9.35 4.24 -3.53
N ILE A 68 9.09 3.60 -2.40
CA ILE A 68 8.61 2.21 -2.35
C ILE A 68 7.16 2.18 -1.88
N CYS A 69 6.31 1.42 -2.57
CA CYS A 69 4.90 1.24 -2.26
C CYS A 69 4.60 -0.24 -1.99
N VAL A 70 3.96 -0.53 -0.87
CA VAL A 70 3.45 -1.87 -0.52
C VAL A 70 1.92 -1.89 -0.67
N PRO A 71 1.38 -2.56 -1.69
CA PRO A 71 -0.06 -2.74 -1.85
C PRO A 71 -0.66 -3.69 -0.80
N GLY A 72 -1.99 -3.72 -0.71
CA GLY A 72 -2.72 -4.64 0.15
C GLY A 72 -3.25 -5.89 -0.58
N GLY A 73 -4.18 -6.56 0.10
CA GLY A 73 -4.84 -7.77 -0.38
C GLY A 73 -4.64 -8.97 0.54
N TYR A 74 -5.30 -10.09 0.22
CA TYR A 74 -5.24 -11.31 1.05
C TYR A 74 -3.83 -11.88 1.16
N GLY A 75 -2.98 -11.68 0.14
CA GLY A 75 -1.59 -12.12 0.17
C GLY A 75 -0.71 -11.43 1.21
N THR A 76 -1.15 -10.30 1.78
CA THR A 76 -0.38 -9.60 2.83
C THR A 76 -0.17 -10.48 4.07
N ASP A 77 -1.08 -11.42 4.33
CA ASP A 77 -1.00 -12.35 5.46
C ASP A 77 0.25 -13.26 5.34
N ASP A 78 0.58 -13.73 4.13
CA ASP A 78 1.77 -14.57 3.89
C ASP A 78 3.07 -13.78 4.06
N LEU A 79 3.03 -12.47 3.74
CA LEU A 79 4.20 -11.60 3.79
C LEU A 79 4.62 -11.24 5.22
N LEU A 80 3.73 -11.39 6.22
CA LEU A 80 4.03 -11.05 7.62
C LEU A 80 5.16 -11.90 8.23
N SER A 81 5.45 -13.05 7.61
CA SER A 81 6.53 -13.96 8.00
C SER A 81 7.59 -14.17 6.92
N ASP A 82 7.54 -13.39 5.83
CA ASP A 82 8.44 -13.56 4.69
C ASP A 82 9.71 -12.72 4.87
N ASP A 83 10.75 -13.31 5.48
CA ASP A 83 12.00 -12.62 5.80
C ASP A 83 12.71 -12.02 4.58
N GLU A 84 12.54 -12.60 3.39
CA GLU A 84 13.11 -12.07 2.16
C GLU A 84 12.47 -10.73 1.80
N ILE A 85 11.14 -10.66 1.85
CA ILE A 85 10.38 -9.44 1.57
C ILE A 85 10.56 -8.40 2.68
N LEU A 86 10.44 -8.79 3.95
CA LEU A 86 10.62 -7.88 5.08
C LEU A 86 12.05 -7.32 5.10
N GLY A 87 13.06 -8.15 4.81
CA GLY A 87 14.44 -7.71 4.65
C GLY A 87 14.65 -6.76 3.47
N PHE A 88 14.02 -7.05 2.32
CA PHE A 88 14.04 -6.15 1.15
C PHE A 88 13.46 -4.77 1.47
N LEU A 89 12.30 -4.73 2.14
CA LEU A 89 11.65 -3.49 2.54
C LEU A 89 12.52 -2.65 3.48
N ARG A 90 13.16 -3.28 4.46
CA ARG A 90 14.10 -2.59 5.37
C ARG A 90 15.26 -1.96 4.61
N ARG A 91 15.90 -2.71 3.69
CA ARG A 91 17.01 -2.19 2.88
C ARG A 91 16.61 -1.00 2.02
N GLN A 92 15.47 -1.07 1.34
CA GLN A 92 14.98 0.05 0.52
C GLN A 92 14.66 1.27 1.37
N ALA A 93 14.06 1.08 2.55
CA ALA A 93 13.65 2.14 3.45
C ALA A 93 14.83 2.94 4.04
N GLU A 94 16.07 2.43 4.02
CA GLU A 94 17.25 3.16 4.49
C GLU A 94 17.54 4.42 3.66
N LYS A 95 17.22 4.39 2.37
CA LYS A 95 17.55 5.47 1.42
C LYS A 95 16.36 5.99 0.62
N ALA A 96 15.20 5.34 0.71
CA ALA A 96 13.99 5.84 0.06
C ALA A 96 13.59 7.20 0.65
N ARG A 97 13.23 8.13 -0.24
CA ARG A 97 12.65 9.43 0.15
C ARG A 97 11.30 9.23 0.82
N PHE A 98 10.49 8.29 0.32
CA PHE A 98 9.22 7.91 0.94
C PHE A 98 9.02 6.39 0.98
N VAL A 99 8.51 5.91 2.10
CA VAL A 99 8.04 4.53 2.29
C VAL A 99 6.53 4.58 2.38
N THR A 100 5.85 3.90 1.47
CA THR A 100 4.41 4.05 1.28
C THR A 100 3.69 2.72 1.23
N SER A 101 2.39 2.74 1.49
CA SER A 101 1.55 1.56 1.36
C SER A 101 0.10 1.92 1.14
N VAL A 102 -0.65 1.01 0.54
CA VAL A 102 -2.10 1.12 0.39
C VAL A 102 -2.76 -0.04 1.14
N CYS A 103 -3.91 0.21 1.76
CA CYS A 103 -4.76 -0.82 2.34
C CYS A 103 -4.01 -1.63 3.40
N THR A 104 -4.06 -2.97 3.35
CA THR A 104 -3.36 -3.85 4.30
C THR A 104 -1.84 -3.88 4.11
N GLY A 105 -1.28 -3.22 3.09
CA GLY A 105 0.16 -3.14 2.89
C GLY A 105 0.91 -2.44 4.03
N SER A 106 0.25 -1.54 4.77
CA SER A 106 0.84 -0.92 5.96
C SER A 106 1.11 -1.94 7.08
N ILE A 107 0.36 -3.04 7.14
CA ILE A 107 0.60 -4.12 8.11
C ILE A 107 1.92 -4.83 7.80
N VAL A 108 2.25 -5.01 6.51
CA VAL A 108 3.53 -5.58 6.08
C VAL A 108 4.68 -4.62 6.41
N LEU A 109 4.51 -3.32 6.18
CA LEU A 109 5.50 -2.32 6.62
C LEU A 109 5.69 -2.33 8.14
N ALA A 110 4.60 -2.45 8.92
CA ALA A 110 4.67 -2.53 10.37
C ALA A 110 5.36 -3.82 10.84
N ALA A 111 5.09 -4.97 10.19
CA ALA A 111 5.79 -6.23 10.44
C ALA A 111 7.28 -6.18 10.06
N ALA A 112 7.65 -5.35 9.08
CA ALA A 112 9.06 -5.05 8.79
C ALA A 112 9.71 -4.13 9.85
N GLY A 113 8.95 -3.64 10.84
CA GLY A 113 9.41 -2.69 11.86
C GLY A 113 9.47 -1.24 11.36
N LEU A 114 8.92 -0.94 10.17
CA LEU A 114 9.08 0.37 9.51
C LEU A 114 8.05 1.42 9.95
N LEU A 115 7.05 1.03 10.74
CA LEU A 115 5.98 1.88 11.25
C LEU A 115 5.94 1.98 12.79
N LYS A 116 6.95 1.44 13.50
CA LYS A 116 7.04 1.60 14.95
C LYS A 116 7.14 3.10 15.30
N ASP A 117 6.25 3.58 16.17
CA ASP A 117 6.15 4.99 16.58
C ASP A 117 5.79 5.95 15.42
N TYR A 118 5.15 5.43 14.36
CA TYR A 118 4.54 6.22 13.29
C TYR A 118 3.02 6.19 13.38
N ARG A 119 2.37 7.27 12.95
CA ARG A 119 0.96 7.23 12.55
C ARG A 119 0.82 6.54 11.20
N ALA A 120 -0.17 5.67 11.05
CA ALA A 120 -0.45 4.99 9.79
C ALA A 120 -1.94 4.74 9.58
N ALA A 121 -2.36 4.80 8.31
CA ALA A 121 -3.66 4.33 7.85
C ALA A 121 -3.53 2.90 7.26
N THR A 122 -4.65 2.19 7.24
CA THR A 122 -4.78 0.86 6.61
C THR A 122 -6.22 0.64 6.15
N HIS A 123 -6.54 -0.54 5.64
CA HIS A 123 -7.93 -0.91 5.36
C HIS A 123 -8.77 -0.87 6.65
N TRP A 124 -9.98 -0.31 6.59
CA TRP A 124 -10.83 -0.13 7.77
C TRP A 124 -11.08 -1.43 8.56
N SER A 125 -11.15 -2.57 7.89
CA SER A 125 -11.37 -3.87 8.55
C SER A 125 -10.14 -4.42 9.27
N ALA A 126 -8.95 -3.86 9.03
CA ALA A 126 -7.68 -4.33 9.58
C ALA A 126 -6.97 -3.27 10.46
N VAL A 127 -7.66 -2.17 10.78
CA VAL A 127 -7.15 -1.05 11.59
C VAL A 127 -6.53 -1.47 12.92
N ASP A 128 -7.13 -2.48 13.58
CA ASP A 128 -6.67 -2.96 14.90
C ASP A 128 -5.33 -3.71 14.84
N ALA A 129 -4.83 -4.06 13.66
CA ALA A 129 -3.51 -4.68 13.49
C ALA A 129 -2.36 -3.69 13.72
N LEU A 130 -2.57 -2.38 13.47
CA LEU A 130 -1.50 -1.39 13.52
C LEU A 130 -0.91 -1.20 14.94
N PRO A 131 -1.73 -1.02 16.00
CA PRO A 131 -1.19 -0.88 17.36
C PRO A 131 -0.45 -2.12 17.86
N MET A 132 -0.84 -3.32 17.41
CA MET A 132 -0.16 -4.56 17.76
C MET A 132 1.30 -4.59 17.27
N LEU A 133 1.61 -3.83 16.21
CA LEU A 133 2.93 -3.72 15.59
C LEU A 133 3.61 -2.37 15.89
N GLY A 134 3.11 -1.62 16.87
CA GLY A 134 3.73 -0.38 17.36
C GLY A 134 3.39 0.88 16.56
N ALA A 135 2.42 0.83 15.65
CA ALA A 135 1.95 2.01 14.92
C ALA A 135 0.71 2.64 15.57
N THR A 136 0.59 3.96 15.51
CA THR A 136 -0.60 4.69 15.95
C THR A 136 -1.62 4.76 14.81
N ILE A 137 -2.89 4.46 15.09
CA ILE A 137 -3.96 4.48 14.08
C ILE A 137 -4.20 5.92 13.59
N SER A 138 -4.18 6.11 12.27
CA SER A 138 -4.81 7.25 11.60
C SER A 138 -6.07 6.81 10.86
N ARG A 139 -7.14 7.59 10.98
CA ARG A 139 -8.40 7.41 10.24
C ARG A 139 -8.47 8.26 8.97
N GLU A 140 -7.42 9.02 8.67
CA GLU A 140 -7.31 9.77 7.43
C GLU A 140 -7.25 8.81 6.23
N ARG A 141 -7.82 9.22 5.10
CA ARG A 141 -7.78 8.44 3.86
C ARG A 141 -6.36 8.24 3.34
N VAL A 142 -5.52 9.27 3.50
CA VAL A 142 -4.07 9.24 3.30
C VAL A 142 -3.45 9.89 4.53
N CYS A 143 -2.64 9.13 5.27
CA CYS A 143 -1.91 9.59 6.44
C CYS A 143 -0.46 9.84 6.07
N ILE A 144 0.04 11.05 6.35
CA ILE A 144 1.45 11.42 6.23
C ILE A 144 2.04 11.54 7.64
N ASP A 145 3.12 10.82 7.89
CA ASP A 145 3.94 11.00 9.08
C ASP A 145 5.42 10.93 8.69
N ARG A 146 6.09 12.09 8.69
CA ARG A 146 7.47 12.26 8.22
C ARG A 146 7.58 11.69 6.79
N ASN A 147 8.41 10.67 6.59
CA ASN A 147 8.60 10.02 5.30
C ASN A 147 7.78 8.73 5.11
N ARG A 148 6.77 8.48 5.95
CA ARG A 148 5.79 7.40 5.79
C ARG A 148 4.48 7.98 5.28
N ILE A 149 4.02 7.50 4.13
CA ILE A 149 2.74 7.91 3.54
C ILE A 149 1.89 6.67 3.33
N THR A 150 0.80 6.54 4.09
CA THR A 150 -0.03 5.32 4.11
C THR A 150 -1.46 5.64 3.73
N GLY A 151 -2.02 4.87 2.80
CA GLY A 151 -3.38 5.02 2.30
C GLY A 151 -4.31 3.99 2.93
N GLY A 152 -5.58 4.37 3.07
CA GLY A 152 -6.65 3.48 3.50
C GLY A 152 -7.00 2.41 2.46
N GLY A 153 -8.27 1.99 2.41
CA GLY A 153 -8.69 0.88 1.56
C GLY A 153 -8.62 1.16 0.06
N VAL A 154 -8.01 0.24 -0.68
CA VAL A 154 -8.10 0.01 -2.13
C VAL A 154 -7.96 1.27 -3.00
N THR A 155 -9.05 2.00 -3.23
CA THR A 155 -9.08 3.18 -4.09
C THR A 155 -8.29 4.37 -3.52
N ALA A 156 -7.96 4.33 -2.22
CA ALA A 156 -7.06 5.31 -1.60
C ALA A 156 -5.67 5.35 -2.26
N GLY A 157 -5.28 4.32 -3.03
CA GLY A 157 -4.02 4.30 -3.75
C GLY A 157 -3.86 5.42 -4.79
N ILE A 158 -4.94 5.88 -5.43
CA ILE A 158 -4.84 7.01 -6.38
C ILE A 158 -4.56 8.31 -5.63
N ASP A 159 -5.31 8.58 -4.55
CA ASP A 159 -5.12 9.75 -3.69
C ASP A 159 -3.72 9.76 -3.06
N LEU A 160 -3.25 8.60 -2.61
CA LEU A 160 -1.89 8.42 -2.11
C LEU A 160 -0.85 8.72 -3.20
N GLY A 161 -1.05 8.22 -4.42
CA GLY A 161 -0.15 8.49 -5.53
C GLY A 161 -0.01 9.99 -5.81
N LEU A 162 -1.13 10.71 -5.86
CA LEU A 162 -1.16 12.16 -6.09
C LEU A 162 -0.48 12.92 -4.94
N THR A 163 -0.75 12.50 -3.69
CA THR A 163 -0.11 13.05 -2.49
C THR A 163 1.40 12.86 -2.54
N VAL A 164 1.88 11.65 -2.86
CA VAL A 164 3.30 11.34 -3.00
C VAL A 164 3.96 12.22 -4.06
N VAL A 165 3.34 12.40 -5.23
CA VAL A 165 3.90 13.28 -6.28
C VAL A 165 3.97 14.73 -5.81
N SER A 166 2.95 15.21 -5.09
CA SER A 166 2.94 16.57 -4.54
C SER A 166 4.09 16.80 -3.55
N GLU A 167 4.34 15.83 -2.67
CA GLU A 167 5.43 15.89 -1.67
C GLU A 167 6.83 15.66 -2.30
N LEU A 168 6.90 14.84 -3.35
CA LEU A 168 8.17 14.46 -3.99
C LEU A 168 8.69 15.52 -4.95
N VAL A 169 7.77 16.16 -5.69
CA VAL A 169 8.04 17.11 -6.78
C VAL A 169 7.50 18.48 -6.45
N ASP A 170 6.20 18.69 -6.67
CA ASP A 170 5.44 19.87 -6.26
C ASP A 170 3.93 19.63 -6.51
N ARG A 171 3.11 20.53 -5.94
CA ARG A 171 1.65 20.54 -6.12
C ARG A 171 1.23 20.58 -7.59
N ARG A 172 1.92 21.36 -8.43
CA ARG A 172 1.55 21.58 -9.84
C ARG A 172 1.68 20.29 -10.65
N ALA A 173 2.71 19.49 -10.40
CA ALA A 173 2.91 18.19 -11.02
C ALA A 173 1.76 17.23 -10.66
N ALA A 174 1.35 17.20 -9.39
CA ALA A 174 0.22 16.38 -8.94
C ALA A 174 -1.10 16.81 -9.60
N GLU A 175 -1.42 18.12 -9.61
CA GLU A 175 -2.62 18.66 -10.27
C GLU A 175 -2.64 18.38 -11.78
N ALA A 176 -1.48 18.47 -12.45
CA ALA A 176 -1.37 18.15 -13.88
C ALA A 176 -1.67 16.67 -14.16
N ILE A 177 -1.17 15.75 -13.31
CA ILE A 177 -1.49 14.33 -13.42
C ILE A 177 -2.96 14.08 -13.11
N GLN A 178 -3.51 14.69 -12.07
CA GLN A 178 -4.93 14.58 -11.72
C GLN A 178 -5.83 14.97 -12.91
N LEU A 179 -5.54 16.11 -13.55
CA LEU A 179 -6.27 16.59 -14.72
C LEU A 179 -6.09 15.66 -15.93
N ARG A 180 -4.87 15.18 -16.19
CA ARG A 180 -4.58 14.24 -17.29
C ARG A 180 -5.36 12.94 -17.16
N LEU A 181 -5.49 12.43 -15.94
CA LEU A 181 -6.24 11.20 -15.65
C LEU A 181 -7.75 11.44 -15.53
N GLU A 182 -8.20 12.69 -15.60
CA GLU A 182 -9.57 13.10 -15.30
C GLU A 182 -10.05 12.50 -13.96
N TYR A 183 -9.18 12.53 -12.94
CA TYR A 183 -9.51 11.99 -11.64
C TYR A 183 -10.45 12.95 -10.89
N ASN A 184 -11.72 12.85 -11.25
CA ASN A 184 -12.86 13.60 -10.74
C ASN A 184 -13.98 12.61 -10.35
N PRO A 185 -13.79 11.84 -9.27
CA PRO A 185 -14.68 10.75 -8.93
C PRO A 185 -16.06 11.26 -8.49
N ALA A 186 -17.12 10.64 -9.02
CA ALA A 186 -18.51 10.84 -8.59
C ALA A 186 -19.16 9.48 -8.25
N PRO A 187 -18.89 8.90 -7.06
CA PRO A 187 -19.43 7.61 -6.69
C PRO A 187 -20.97 7.61 -6.69
N PRO A 188 -21.65 6.60 -7.26
CA PRO A 188 -23.11 6.54 -7.28
C PRO A 188 -23.75 6.21 -5.93
N PHE A 189 -22.95 5.87 -4.91
CA PHE A 189 -23.39 5.53 -3.56
C PHE A 189 -22.46 6.15 -2.51
N ASN A 190 -22.98 6.39 -1.31
CA ASN A 190 -22.20 6.92 -0.17
C ASN A 190 -21.77 5.83 0.84
N ALA A 191 -21.39 4.65 0.37
CA ALA A 191 -21.09 3.48 1.23
C ALA A 191 -19.59 3.11 1.27
N GLY A 192 -18.70 4.06 0.95
CA GLY A 192 -17.25 3.82 0.90
C GLY A 192 -16.54 3.82 2.26
N SER A 193 -17.23 4.19 3.34
CA SER A 193 -16.72 4.22 4.72
C SER A 193 -17.70 3.53 5.66
N PRO A 194 -17.25 2.82 6.70
CA PRO A 194 -18.14 2.31 7.74
C PRO A 194 -18.90 3.42 8.49
N GLU A 195 -18.45 4.67 8.39
CA GLU A 195 -19.12 5.83 9.01
C GLU A 195 -20.30 6.37 8.17
N THR A 196 -20.35 6.08 6.87
CA THR A 196 -21.38 6.60 5.96
C THR A 196 -22.26 5.51 5.33
N ALA A 197 -21.78 4.26 5.31
CA ALA A 197 -22.52 3.12 4.78
C ALA A 197 -23.75 2.80 5.65
N PRO A 198 -24.85 2.28 5.06
CA PRO A 198 -25.98 1.78 5.84
C PRO A 198 -25.54 0.68 6.83
N PRO A 199 -26.01 0.68 8.09
CA PRO A 199 -25.58 -0.27 9.12
C PRO A 199 -25.68 -1.73 8.68
N GLU A 200 -26.75 -2.10 7.96
CA GLU A 200 -26.96 -3.45 7.47
C GLU A 200 -25.92 -3.89 6.43
N VAL A 201 -25.35 -2.96 5.67
CA VAL A 201 -24.26 -3.22 4.72
C VAL A 201 -22.94 -3.40 5.47
N VAL A 202 -22.71 -2.61 6.52
CA VAL A 202 -21.54 -2.78 7.41
C VAL A 202 -21.59 -4.15 8.07
N ASP A 203 -22.72 -4.55 8.64
CA ASP A 203 -22.91 -5.85 9.29
C ASP A 203 -22.74 -7.01 8.32
N LEU A 204 -23.28 -6.90 7.10
CA LEU A 204 -23.08 -7.88 6.04
C LEU A 204 -21.58 -8.11 5.77
N LEU A 205 -20.81 -7.04 5.64
CA LEU A 205 -19.38 -7.11 5.36
C LEU A 205 -18.57 -7.62 6.56
N LEU A 206 -18.88 -7.16 7.77
CA LEU A 206 -18.23 -7.65 8.99
C LEU A 206 -18.45 -9.16 9.18
N ASN A 207 -19.66 -9.65 8.92
CA ASN A 207 -19.96 -11.08 8.98
C ASN A 207 -19.17 -11.88 7.93
N ARG A 208 -19.08 -11.39 6.69
CA ARG A 208 -18.28 -12.03 5.62
C ARG A 208 -16.79 -12.07 5.95
N MET A 209 -16.27 -11.01 6.56
CA MET A 209 -14.84 -10.87 6.87
C MET A 209 -14.45 -11.45 8.23
N LYS A 210 -15.39 -11.96 9.03
CA LYS A 210 -15.12 -12.42 10.40
C LYS A 210 -13.96 -13.40 10.48
N VAL A 211 -13.99 -14.46 9.68
CA VAL A 211 -12.94 -15.51 9.68
C VAL A 211 -11.61 -14.98 9.12
N PRO A 212 -11.56 -14.35 7.93
CA PRO A 212 -10.32 -13.75 7.44
C PRO A 212 -9.68 -12.73 8.40
N ARG A 213 -10.50 -11.90 9.06
CA ARG A 213 -10.01 -10.90 10.02
C ARG A 213 -9.40 -11.55 11.26
N GLN A 214 -10.04 -12.61 11.79
CA GLN A 214 -9.49 -13.37 12.91
C GLN A 214 -8.16 -14.04 12.54
N HIS A 215 -8.09 -14.65 11.35
CA HIS A 215 -6.87 -15.26 10.85
C HIS A 215 -5.72 -14.25 10.74
N ARG A 216 -5.98 -13.09 10.12
CA ARG A 216 -5.00 -11.99 10.03
C ARG A 216 -4.51 -11.54 11.41
N LEU A 217 -5.41 -11.31 12.35
CA LEU A 217 -5.02 -10.84 13.69
C LEU A 217 -4.14 -11.86 14.45
N ALA A 218 -4.36 -13.16 14.22
CA ALA A 218 -3.48 -14.20 14.77
C ALA A 218 -2.06 -14.09 14.18
N LEU A 219 -1.93 -14.01 12.85
CA LEU A 219 -0.64 -13.85 12.17
C LEU A 219 0.07 -12.54 12.56
N VAL A 220 -0.68 -11.44 12.72
CA VAL A 220 -0.15 -10.17 13.23
C VAL A 220 0.40 -10.34 14.66
N GLY A 221 -0.27 -11.12 15.51
CA GLY A 221 0.22 -11.44 16.85
C GLY A 221 1.56 -12.20 16.82
N GLU A 222 1.71 -13.16 15.90
CA GLU A 222 2.97 -13.88 15.69
C GLU A 222 4.08 -12.95 15.17
N ALA A 223 3.77 -12.08 14.20
CA ALA A 223 4.72 -11.11 13.67
C ALA A 223 5.17 -10.10 14.75
N ALA A 224 4.23 -9.61 15.57
CA ALA A 224 4.52 -8.71 16.69
C ALA A 224 5.47 -9.31 17.72
N ALA A 225 5.38 -10.63 17.97
CA ALA A 225 6.28 -11.32 18.88
C ALA A 225 7.74 -11.35 18.38
N ARG A 226 7.96 -11.28 17.05
CA ARG A 226 9.30 -11.27 16.43
C ARG A 226 9.97 -9.89 16.43
N LEU A 227 9.19 -8.83 16.69
CA LEU A 227 9.69 -7.44 16.75
C LEU A 227 10.14 -7.02 18.17
N ARG A 228 9.92 -7.87 19.17
CA ARG A 228 10.33 -7.67 20.56
C ARG A 228 11.73 -8.22 20.80
#